data_AF-A0A936BNG0-F1
#
_entry.id   AF-A0A936BNG0-F1
#
_cell.length_a   1.000
_cell.length_b   1.000
_cell.length_c   1.000
_cell.angle_alpha   90.00
_cell.angle_beta   90.00
_cell.angle_gamma   90.00
#
_symmetry.space_group_name_H-M   'P 1'
#
loop_
_entity.id
_entity.type
_entity.pdbx_description
1 polymer ?
#
loop_
_entity_poly.entity_id
_entity_poly.type
_entity_poly.pdbx_seq_one_letter_code
_entity_poly.pdbx_strand_id
1 'polypeptide(L)'
;MFGGRAVHFGGRFVLYLAMKEEPWRGVLVPTEREHQPSLIAEFPVLTPHPVLPKWLYLPEAAPTFERDAQQLVVLIRALDPRIGVLPGTKAKKRPTKGKGDTGTAASPPRRHFMLE
;
A
#
# COMPACT_ATOMS: atom_id res chain seq x y z
N MET A 1 -6.77 -3.42 -18.17
CA MET A 1 -7.72 -3.10 -17.09
C MET A 1 -8.28 -4.41 -16.53
N PHE A 2 -8.34 -4.57 -15.20
CA PHE A 2 -8.55 -5.87 -14.53
C PHE A 2 -9.97 -6.43 -14.62
N GLY A 3 -10.90 -5.80 -15.37
CA GLY A 3 -12.24 -6.32 -15.68
C GLY A 3 -13.19 -6.41 -14.48
N GLY A 4 -12.90 -5.65 -13.42
CA GLY A 4 -13.73 -5.49 -12.24
C GLY A 4 -14.12 -4.03 -11.99
N ARG A 5 -14.84 -3.78 -10.88
CA ARG A 5 -15.37 -2.47 -10.52
C ARG A 5 -14.66 -1.91 -9.28
N ALA A 6 -14.15 -0.70 -9.42
CA ALA A 6 -13.56 0.06 -8.34
C ALA A 6 -14.65 0.79 -7.53
N VAL A 7 -14.61 0.66 -6.21
CA VAL A 7 -15.53 1.35 -5.29
C VAL A 7 -14.74 2.39 -4.50
N HIS A 8 -15.24 3.62 -4.52
CA HIS A 8 -14.68 4.73 -3.74
C HIS A 8 -15.72 5.20 -2.73
N PHE A 9 -15.29 5.45 -1.50
CA PHE A 9 -16.15 5.95 -0.44
C PHE A 9 -15.32 6.79 0.54
N GLY A 10 -15.87 7.89 1.04
CA GLY A 10 -15.15 8.78 1.96
C GLY A 10 -13.82 9.33 1.40
N GLY A 11 -13.71 9.49 0.08
CA GLY A 11 -12.47 9.94 -0.58
C GLY A 11 -11.37 8.89 -0.66
N ARG A 12 -11.64 7.63 -0.29
CA ARG A 12 -10.70 6.51 -0.37
C ARG A 12 -11.14 5.51 -1.44
N PHE A 13 -10.17 4.80 -2.01
CA PHE A 13 -10.43 3.60 -2.80
C PHE A 13 -10.55 2.42 -1.85
N VAL A 14 -11.77 1.88 -1.67
CA VAL A 14 -12.13 1.01 -0.53
C VAL A 14 -12.41 -0.45 -0.89
N LEU A 15 -12.83 -0.75 -2.12
CA LEU A 15 -13.02 -2.11 -2.62
C LEU A 15 -12.75 -2.20 -4.12
N TYR A 16 -12.37 -3.40 -4.57
CA TYR A 16 -12.39 -3.78 -5.97
C TYR A 16 -13.16 -5.09 -6.13
N LEU A 17 -14.25 -5.06 -6.89
CA LEU A 17 -15.05 -6.24 -7.18
C LEU A 17 -14.55 -6.87 -8.47
N ALA A 18 -14.15 -8.14 -8.45
CA ALA A 18 -13.63 -8.85 -9.61
C ALA A 18 -14.38 -10.16 -9.83
N MET A 19 -14.78 -10.44 -11.07
CA MET A 19 -15.52 -11.66 -11.46
C MET A 19 -14.75 -12.47 -12.51
N LYS A 20 -13.41 -12.44 -12.45
CA LYS A 20 -12.55 -13.20 -13.38
C LYS A 20 -12.30 -14.61 -12.84
N GLU A 21 -11.33 -15.31 -13.40
CA GLU A 21 -10.79 -16.54 -12.83
C GLU A 21 -9.93 -16.23 -11.61
N GLU A 22 -9.73 -17.22 -10.73
CA GLU A 22 -8.81 -17.10 -9.60
C GLU A 22 -7.41 -16.67 -10.08
N PRO A 23 -6.72 -15.79 -9.35
CA PRO A 23 -7.06 -15.24 -8.03
C PRO A 23 -7.90 -13.95 -8.06
N TRP A 24 -8.71 -13.72 -9.09
CA TRP A 24 -9.47 -12.49 -9.32
C TRP A 24 -10.99 -12.68 -9.32
N ARG A 25 -11.49 -13.63 -8.51
CA ARG A 25 -12.91 -13.94 -8.35
C ARG A 25 -13.38 -13.69 -6.92
N GLY A 26 -13.77 -12.46 -6.65
CA GLY A 26 -14.24 -12.04 -5.34
C GLY A 26 -14.00 -10.56 -5.10
N VAL A 27 -13.62 -10.23 -3.86
CA VAL A 27 -13.47 -8.86 -3.41
C VAL A 27 -12.03 -8.62 -2.98
N LEU A 28 -11.40 -7.59 -3.54
CA LEU A 28 -10.14 -7.08 -3.02
C LEU A 28 -10.43 -5.90 -2.09
N VAL A 29 -9.73 -5.88 -0.97
CA VAL A 29 -9.83 -4.85 0.08
C VAL A 29 -8.50 -4.09 0.10
N PRO A 30 -8.45 -2.90 -0.52
CA PRO A 30 -7.34 -1.98 -0.35
C PRO A 30 -7.13 -1.64 1.12
N THR A 31 -5.91 -1.83 1.58
CA THR A 31 -5.46 -1.53 2.95
C THR A 31 -3.96 -1.21 2.92
N GLU A 32 -3.47 -0.51 3.93
CA GLU A 32 -2.03 -0.45 4.19
C GLU A 32 -1.56 -1.74 4.87
N ARG A 33 -0.28 -2.09 4.67
CA ARG A 33 0.29 -3.36 5.15
C ARG A 33 0.24 -3.50 6.67
N GLU A 34 0.35 -2.38 7.40
CA GLU A 34 0.30 -2.33 8.85
C GLU A 34 -1.07 -2.74 9.44
N HIS A 35 -2.14 -2.60 8.66
CA HIS A 35 -3.50 -2.96 9.07
C HIS A 35 -3.91 -4.37 8.63
N GLN A 36 -3.12 -5.04 7.78
CA GLN A 36 -3.46 -6.39 7.32
C GLN A 36 -3.59 -7.39 8.48
N PRO A 37 -2.68 -7.45 9.48
CA PRO A 37 -2.81 -8.42 10.57
C PRO A 37 -4.09 -8.25 11.39
N SER A 38 -4.52 -7.02 11.65
CA SER A 38 -5.74 -6.77 12.44
C SER A 38 -7.01 -7.09 11.65
N LEU A 39 -7.02 -6.82 10.34
CA LEU A 39 -8.12 -7.24 9.46
C LEU A 39 -8.18 -8.76 9.29
N ILE A 40 -7.05 -9.45 9.17
CA ILE A 40 -7.00 -10.91 9.08
C ILE A 40 -7.46 -11.56 10.40
N ALA A 41 -7.08 -10.97 11.55
CA ALA A 41 -7.54 -11.47 12.85
C ALA A 41 -9.07 -11.38 13.01
N GLU A 42 -9.68 -10.32 12.47
CA GLU A 42 -11.14 -10.12 12.48
C GLU A 42 -11.85 -10.96 11.40
N PHE A 43 -11.23 -11.12 10.23
CA PHE A 43 -11.75 -11.88 9.08
C PHE A 43 -10.73 -12.93 8.65
N PRO A 44 -10.72 -14.14 9.27
CA PRO A 44 -9.71 -15.16 8.99
C PRO A 44 -9.67 -15.68 7.54
N VAL A 45 -10.75 -15.46 6.77
CA VAL A 45 -10.80 -15.79 5.34
C VAL A 45 -10.08 -14.77 4.45
N LEU A 46 -9.79 -13.57 4.97
CA LEU A 46 -8.99 -12.60 4.24
C LEU A 46 -7.54 -13.07 4.16
N THR A 47 -7.00 -13.00 2.96
CA THR A 47 -5.61 -13.34 2.70
C THR A 47 -4.96 -12.24 1.87
N PRO A 48 -3.64 -11.99 2.00
CA PRO A 48 -2.94 -11.12 1.06
C PRO A 48 -3.13 -11.63 -0.37
N HIS A 49 -3.55 -10.76 -1.29
CA HIS A 49 -3.78 -11.16 -2.66
C HIS A 49 -2.47 -11.65 -3.31
N PRO A 50 -2.43 -12.82 -3.97
CA PRO A 50 -1.18 -13.45 -4.42
C PRO A 50 -0.41 -12.62 -5.46
N VAL A 51 -1.12 -11.81 -6.27
CA VAL A 51 -0.50 -10.93 -7.27
C VAL A 51 -0.32 -9.48 -6.76
N LEU A 52 -1.12 -9.06 -5.77
CA LEU A 52 -1.08 -7.70 -5.19
C LEU A 52 -1.06 -7.80 -3.67
N PRO A 53 0.07 -8.22 -3.07
CA PRO A 53 0.14 -8.51 -1.63
C PRO A 53 -0.02 -7.28 -0.74
N LYS A 54 -0.18 -6.07 -1.31
CA LYS A 54 -0.58 -4.88 -0.57
C LYS A 54 -2.06 -4.92 -0.17
N TRP A 55 -2.92 -5.58 -0.93
CA TRP A 55 -4.35 -5.65 -0.64
C TRP A 55 -4.71 -7.03 -0.11
N LEU A 56 -5.79 -7.06 0.68
CA LEU A 56 -6.40 -8.32 1.10
C LEU A 56 -7.39 -8.78 0.03
N TYR A 57 -7.67 -10.08 0.03
CA TYR A 57 -8.55 -10.76 -0.90
C TYR A 57 -9.53 -11.64 -0.13
N LEU A 58 -10.80 -11.50 -0.48
CA LEU A 58 -11.91 -12.34 -0.06
C LEU A 58 -12.38 -13.13 -1.30
N PRO A 59 -12.08 -14.43 -1.39
CA PRO A 59 -12.54 -15.27 -2.50
C PRO A 59 -14.06 -15.44 -2.49
N GLU A 60 -14.70 -15.38 -3.66
CA GLU A 60 -16.15 -15.63 -3.82
C GLU A 60 -16.54 -17.03 -3.34
N ALA A 61 -15.65 -18.01 -3.51
CA ALA A 61 -15.84 -19.39 -3.09
C ALA A 61 -15.73 -19.60 -1.55
N ALA A 62 -15.38 -18.57 -0.78
CA ALA A 62 -15.29 -18.70 0.68
C ALA A 62 -16.68 -18.97 1.28
N PRO A 63 -16.83 -19.95 2.20
CA PRO A 63 -18.13 -20.29 2.79
C PRO A 63 -18.82 -19.11 3.51
N THR A 64 -18.03 -18.15 3.99
CA THR A 64 -18.50 -16.97 4.72
C THR A 64 -18.52 -15.70 3.86
N PHE A 65 -18.33 -15.84 2.54
CA PHE A 65 -18.17 -14.72 1.60
C PHE A 65 -19.21 -13.61 1.82
N GLU A 66 -20.50 -13.93 1.75
CA GLU A 66 -21.59 -12.95 1.89
C GLU A 66 -21.55 -12.23 3.24
N ARG A 67 -21.36 -12.99 4.32
CA ARG A 67 -21.30 -12.44 5.69
C ARG A 67 -20.13 -11.48 5.83
N ASP A 68 -18.94 -11.90 5.41
CA ASP A 68 -17.72 -11.12 5.61
C ASP A 68 -17.70 -9.91 4.66
N ALA A 69 -18.23 -10.03 3.43
CA ALA A 69 -18.42 -8.92 2.51
C ALA A 69 -19.39 -7.86 3.08
N GLN A 70 -20.49 -8.28 3.70
CA GLN A 70 -21.42 -7.36 4.37
C GLN A 70 -20.75 -6.63 5.54
N GLN A 71 -19.98 -7.33 6.37
CA GLN A 71 -19.25 -6.71 7.48
C GLN A 71 -18.18 -5.71 6.99
N LEU A 72 -17.47 -6.03 5.91
CA LEU A 72 -16.55 -5.09 5.28
C LEU A 72 -17.27 -3.81 4.83
N VAL A 73 -18.48 -3.93 4.25
CA VAL A 73 -19.30 -2.76 3.89
C VAL A 73 -19.72 -1.95 5.12
N VAL A 74 -20.03 -2.60 6.25
CA VAL A 74 -20.32 -1.89 7.52
C VAL A 74 -19.11 -1.09 7.97
N LEU A 75 -17.91 -1.68 7.97
CA LEU A 75 -16.66 -0.99 8.34
C LEU A 75 -16.35 0.19 7.39
N ILE A 76 -16.56 0.00 6.09
CA ILE A 76 -16.38 1.07 5.08
C ILE A 76 -17.33 2.23 5.35
N ARG A 77 -18.61 1.95 5.63
CA ARG A 77 -19.60 3.00 5.95
C ARG A 77 -19.25 3.74 7.22
N ALA A 78 -18.60 3.08 8.18
CA ALA A 78 -18.05 3.68 9.40
C ALA A 78 -16.71 4.41 9.19
N LEU A 79 -16.19 4.47 7.96
CA LEU A 79 -14.90 5.06 7.61
C LEU A 79 -13.72 4.45 8.40
N ASP A 80 -13.78 3.14 8.69
CA ASP A 80 -12.73 2.42 9.43
C ASP A 80 -11.34 2.77 8.85
N PRO A 81 -10.38 3.23 9.68
CA PRO A 81 -9.07 3.69 9.21
C PRO A 81 -8.23 2.57 8.58
N ARG A 82 -8.54 1.30 8.86
CA ARG A 82 -7.85 0.14 8.29
C ARG A 82 -8.19 -0.06 6.82
N ILE A 83 -9.37 0.38 6.38
CA ILE A 83 -9.86 0.12 5.03
C ILE A 83 -9.69 1.35 4.13
N GLY A 84 -9.20 1.06 2.94
CA GLY A 84 -9.06 1.97 1.83
C GLY A 84 -7.71 2.64 1.74
N VAL A 85 -7.38 3.09 0.53
CA VAL A 85 -6.17 3.87 0.28
C VAL A 85 -6.57 5.23 -0.30
N LEU A 86 -5.89 6.29 0.14
CA LEU A 86 -6.11 7.62 -0.42
C LEU A 86 -5.59 7.67 -1.87
N PRO A 87 -6.39 8.17 -2.82
CA PRO A 87 -5.92 8.41 -4.17
C PRO A 87 -4.86 9.53 -4.14
N GLY A 88 -3.61 9.16 -4.33
CA GLY A 88 -2.55 10.10 -4.69
C GLY A 88 -2.13 11.10 -3.61
N THR A 89 -1.51 10.62 -2.54
CA THR A 89 -0.36 11.33 -1.95
C THR A 89 0.77 10.34 -1.82
N LYS A 90 1.66 10.33 -2.83
CA LYS A 90 2.96 9.68 -2.68
C LYS A 90 3.57 10.25 -1.40
N ALA A 91 3.70 9.46 -0.34
CA ALA A 91 4.48 9.87 0.81
C ALA A 91 5.84 10.33 0.28
N LYS A 92 6.18 11.61 0.46
CA LYS A 92 7.50 12.12 0.10
C LYS A 92 8.50 11.19 0.78
N LYS A 93 9.27 10.42 0.00
CA LYS A 93 10.42 9.69 0.52
C LYS A 93 11.22 10.72 1.30
N ARG A 94 11.32 10.57 2.62
CA ARG A 94 12.28 11.34 3.42
C ARG A 94 13.63 11.14 2.74
N PRO A 95 14.34 12.21 2.32
CA PRO A 95 15.68 12.05 1.81
C PRO A 95 16.48 11.36 2.91
N THR A 96 16.99 10.17 2.62
CA THR A 96 18.03 9.55 3.44
C THR A 96 19.15 10.56 3.54
N LYS A 97 19.35 11.10 4.74
CA LYS A 97 20.46 12.01 5.05
C LYS A 97 21.74 11.25 4.75
N GLY A 98 22.30 11.50 3.57
CA GLY A 98 23.62 11.04 3.19
C GLY A 98 24.59 11.49 4.26
N LYS A 99 25.35 10.53 4.77
CA LYS A 99 26.45 10.73 5.71
C LYS A 99 27.57 11.48 4.99
N GLY A 100 27.52 12.81 4.99
CA GLY A 100 28.72 13.65 4.94
C GLY A 100 29.23 13.80 6.38
N ASP A 101 30.52 13.90 6.68
CA ASP A 101 31.66 14.22 5.84
C ASP A 101 32.89 13.84 6.69
N THR A 102 33.81 13.03 6.15
CA THR A 102 35.13 12.81 6.77
C THR A 102 36.08 13.89 6.27
N GLY A 103 36.36 14.85 7.14
CA GLY A 103 37.69 15.43 7.32
C GLY A 103 38.37 16.00 6.08
N THR A 104 38.12 17.28 5.84
CA THR A 104 39.12 18.34 5.58
C THR A 104 40.59 17.89 5.48
N ALA A 105 41.17 17.98 4.28
CA ALA A 105 42.61 18.20 4.10
C ALA A 105 42.81 19.33 3.08
N ALA A 106 43.22 20.49 3.59
CA ALA A 106 43.55 21.67 2.81
C ALA A 106 44.83 21.43 1.98
N SER A 107 44.78 21.73 0.68
CA SER A 107 45.96 21.91 -0.16
C SER A 107 46.54 23.31 0.03
N PRO A 108 47.86 23.48 0.21
CA PRO A 108 48.50 24.80 0.28
C PRO A 108 48.73 25.41 -1.13
N PRO A 109 48.88 26.75 -1.22
CA PRO A 109 48.97 27.46 -2.49
C PRO A 109 50.33 27.31 -3.20
N ARG A 110 50.25 27.45 -4.52
CA ARG A 110 51.30 27.30 -5.54
C ARG A 110 52.42 28.34 -5.35
N ARG A 111 53.67 27.90 -5.30
CA ARG A 111 54.84 28.78 -5.36
C ARG A 111 55.14 29.16 -6.81
N HIS A 112 55.27 30.45 -7.04
CA HIS A 112 55.74 31.12 -8.24
C HIS A 112 57.23 30.78 -8.46
N PHE A 113 57.64 30.41 -9.68
CA PHE A 113 59.04 30.46 -10.10
C PHE A 113 59.10 30.97 -11.54
N MET A 114 59.84 32.06 -11.71
CA MET A 114 60.06 32.80 -12.96
C MET A 114 61.58 32.85 -13.18
N LEU A 115 62.00 32.41 -14.38
CA LEU A 115 63.26 32.65 -15.11
C LEU A 115 64.61 32.32 -14.43
N GLU A 116 65.38 31.44 -15.08
CA GLU A 116 66.57 31.84 -15.89
C GLU A 116 66.60 31.02 -17.18
#